data_AF-A0A367IX68-F1
#
_entry.id   AF-A0A367IX68-F1
#
_cell.length_a   1.000
_cell.length_b   1.000
_cell.length_c   1.000
_cell.angle_alpha   90.00
_cell.angle_beta   90.00
_cell.angle_gamma   90.00
#
_symmetry.space_group_name_H-M   'P 1'
#
loop_
_entity.id
_entity.type
_entity.pdbx_description
1 polymer ?
#
loop_
_entity_poly.entity_id
_entity_poly.type
_entity_poly.pdbx_seq_one_letter_code
_entity_poly.pdbx_strand_id
1 'polypeptide(L)'
;MTIEQDRIYAVLVNMGFNLNDCRKALNNCDILEEAIEIMLSIKSHTVKILDEQEVPSNFDHPVIEESIRQGKKMEISEKEHNVNERLMTWTSSQENNLRNLLSSLQHVIWSELQWETVSPHNLLEPIECKRVYKKAISKIHPDKLHLNASVEQRLLANGIFSALHQAWDNFRKENSL
;
A
#
# COMPACT_ATOMS: atom_id res chain seq x y z
N MET A 1 37.39 -12.81 -24.05
CA MET A 1 36.16 -12.08 -24.34
C MET A 1 36.53 -10.98 -25.32
N THR A 2 35.88 -10.93 -26.48
CA THR A 2 36.13 -9.88 -27.46
C THR A 2 35.43 -8.59 -27.02
N ILE A 3 35.88 -7.43 -27.55
CA ILE A 3 35.26 -6.13 -27.26
C ILE A 3 33.75 -6.14 -27.58
N GLU A 4 33.33 -6.91 -28.58
CA GLU A 4 31.92 -7.06 -28.94
C GLU A 4 31.15 -7.91 -27.91
N GLN A 5 31.71 -9.03 -27.45
CA GLN A 5 31.11 -9.83 -26.37
C GLN A 5 30.96 -9.02 -25.07
N ASP A 6 31.90 -8.12 -24.74
CA ASP A 6 31.81 -7.24 -23.57
C ASP A 6 30.63 -6.26 -23.67
N ARG A 7 30.36 -5.72 -24.86
CA ARG A 7 29.21 -4.83 -25.11
C ARG A 7 27.89 -5.59 -25.00
N ILE A 8 27.82 -6.79 -25.57
CA ILE A 8 26.65 -7.66 -25.50
C ILE A 8 26.38 -8.07 -24.04
N TYR A 9 27.43 -8.43 -23.30
CA TYR A 9 27.35 -8.75 -21.87
C TYR A 9 26.77 -7.60 -21.05
N ALA A 10 27.25 -6.36 -21.27
CA ALA A 10 26.75 -5.18 -20.57
C ALA A 10 25.26 -4.91 -20.86
N VAL A 11 24.82 -5.11 -22.11
CA VAL A 11 23.41 -4.95 -22.50
C VAL A 11 22.52 -6.00 -21.83
N LEU A 12 22.94 -7.28 -21.82
CA LEU A 12 22.19 -8.36 -21.19
C LEU A 12 22.07 -8.19 -19.67
N VAL A 13 23.15 -7.74 -19.00
CA VAL A 13 23.11 -7.46 -17.55
C VAL A 13 22.16 -6.30 -17.24
N ASN A 14 22.17 -5.23 -18.05
CA ASN A 14 21.24 -4.09 -17.89
C ASN A 14 19.77 -4.48 -18.14
N MET A 15 19.51 -5.52 -18.94
CA MET A 15 18.18 -6.11 -19.13
C MET A 15 17.74 -7.01 -17.95
N GLY A 16 18.58 -7.15 -16.91
CA GLY A 16 18.26 -7.90 -15.69
C GLY A 16 18.50 -9.41 -15.78
N PHE A 17 19.34 -9.85 -16.72
CA PHE A 17 19.72 -11.25 -16.84
C PHE A 17 20.90 -11.63 -15.92
N ASN A 18 20.96 -12.90 -15.50
CA ASN A 18 21.99 -13.41 -14.61
C ASN A 18 23.37 -13.45 -15.28
N LEU A 19 24.40 -12.99 -14.57
CA LEU A 19 25.78 -12.90 -15.07
C LEU A 19 26.33 -14.23 -15.58
N ASN A 20 26.03 -15.34 -14.90
CA ASN A 20 26.50 -16.67 -15.29
C ASN A 20 25.82 -17.17 -16.56
N ASP A 21 24.54 -16.83 -16.74
CA ASP A 21 23.78 -17.21 -17.92
C ASP A 21 24.21 -16.36 -19.12
N CYS A 22 24.41 -15.05 -18.93
CA CYS A 22 24.96 -14.16 -19.95
C CYS A 22 26.31 -14.67 -20.47
N ARG A 23 27.18 -15.13 -19.56
CA ARG A 23 28.50 -15.67 -19.90
C ARG A 23 28.41 -17.01 -20.62
N LYS A 24 27.44 -17.87 -20.29
CA LYS A 24 27.19 -19.13 -21.00
C LYS A 24 26.63 -18.90 -22.40
N ALA A 25 25.72 -17.93 -22.55
CA ALA A 25 25.18 -17.54 -23.86
C ALA A 25 26.29 -17.02 -24.77
N LEU A 26 27.16 -16.16 -24.24
CA LEU A 26 28.31 -15.57 -24.96
C LEU A 26 29.45 -16.55 -25.27
N ASN A 27 29.47 -17.73 -24.66
CA ASN A 27 30.41 -18.79 -25.04
C ASN A 27 29.96 -19.55 -26.30
N ASN A 28 28.66 -19.45 -26.64
CA ASN A 28 28.06 -20.17 -27.76
C ASN A 28 27.58 -19.25 -28.88
N CYS A 29 27.60 -17.92 -28.67
CA CYS A 29 27.09 -16.94 -29.61
C CYS A 29 27.77 -15.57 -29.42
N ASP A 30 28.12 -14.92 -30.54
CA ASP A 30 28.72 -13.57 -30.59
C ASP A 30 27.73 -12.49 -31.06
N ILE A 31 26.44 -12.84 -31.18
CA ILE A 31 25.37 -11.98 -31.72
C ILE A 31 24.35 -11.69 -30.62
N LEU A 32 24.03 -10.41 -30.41
CA LEU A 32 23.13 -9.97 -29.34
C LEU A 32 21.73 -10.60 -29.42
N GLU A 33 21.16 -10.70 -30.62
CA GLU A 33 19.80 -11.21 -30.84
C GLU A 33 19.68 -12.70 -30.49
N GLU A 34 20.62 -13.52 -30.97
CA GLU A 34 20.71 -14.93 -30.62
C GLU A 34 21.02 -15.13 -29.12
N ALA A 35 21.88 -14.30 -28.53
CA ALA A 35 22.14 -14.34 -27.09
C ALA A 35 20.88 -14.01 -26.27
N ILE A 36 20.06 -13.06 -26.69
CA ILE A 36 18.78 -12.74 -26.04
C ILE A 36 17.81 -13.92 -26.15
N GLU A 37 17.69 -14.57 -27.31
CA GLU A 37 16.81 -15.73 -27.49
C GLU A 37 17.22 -16.92 -26.61
N ILE A 38 18.52 -17.22 -26.54
CA ILE A 38 19.07 -18.25 -25.65
C ILE A 38 18.73 -17.92 -24.20
N MET A 39 18.89 -16.65 -23.79
CA MET A 39 18.64 -16.20 -22.43
C MET A 39 17.15 -16.24 -22.05
N LEU A 40 16.25 -15.91 -22.98
CA LEU A 40 14.80 -16.05 -22.79
C LEU A 40 14.35 -17.51 -22.73
N SER A 41 15.00 -18.39 -23.51
CA SER A 41 14.75 -19.85 -23.50
C SER A 41 15.20 -20.50 -22.17
N ILE A 42 16.35 -20.09 -21.64
CA ILE A 42 16.85 -20.52 -20.32
C ILE A 42 15.89 -20.05 -19.22
N LYS A 43 15.46 -18.78 -19.24
CA LYS A 43 14.51 -18.22 -18.26
C LYS A 43 13.17 -18.96 -18.25
N SER A 44 12.66 -19.34 -19.42
CA SER A 44 11.41 -20.12 -19.58
C SER A 44 11.51 -21.54 -19.00
N HIS A 45 12.65 -22.21 -19.16
CA HIS A 45 12.90 -23.52 -18.55
C HIS A 45 13.11 -23.43 -17.03
N THR A 46 13.78 -22.38 -16.56
CA THR A 46 14.04 -22.15 -15.13
C THR A 46 12.76 -21.81 -14.36
N VAL A 47 11.86 -20.99 -14.92
CA VAL A 47 10.57 -20.65 -14.30
C VAL A 47 9.65 -21.86 -14.15
N LYS A 48 9.74 -22.86 -15.02
CA LYS A 48 8.96 -24.12 -14.90
C LYS A 48 9.45 -25.07 -13.81
N ILE A 49 10.66 -24.87 -13.28
CA ILE A 49 11.30 -25.75 -12.30
C ILE A 49 11.22 -25.15 -10.88
N LEU A 50 10.83 -23.87 -10.72
CA LEU A 50 10.90 -23.11 -9.46
C LEU A 50 9.55 -22.89 -8.77
N ASP A 51 8.67 -23.89 -8.69
CA ASP A 51 7.47 -23.81 -7.82
C ASP A 51 7.68 -24.50 -6.46
N GLU A 52 8.77 -25.24 -6.26
CA GLU A 52 9.18 -25.75 -4.95
C GLU A 52 10.71 -25.76 -4.88
N GLN A 53 11.27 -25.47 -3.70
CA GLN A 53 12.68 -25.49 -3.26
C GLN A 53 13.28 -24.11 -2.89
N GLU A 54 13.86 -24.07 -1.69
CA GLU A 54 14.17 -22.93 -0.82
C GLU A 54 15.24 -21.96 -1.36
N VAL A 55 15.10 -20.69 -0.92
CA VAL A 55 16.07 -19.60 -1.14
C VAL A 55 17.39 -19.92 -0.42
N PRO A 56 18.54 -19.98 -1.12
CA PRO A 56 19.82 -20.26 -0.45
C PRO A 56 20.35 -19.03 0.28
N SER A 57 20.63 -19.23 1.57
CA SER A 57 21.27 -18.30 2.51
C SER A 57 22.75 -18.08 2.16
N ASN A 58 23.08 -16.97 1.48
CA ASN A 58 24.30 -16.17 1.71
C ASN A 58 24.49 -15.11 0.63
N PHE A 59 23.94 -13.93 0.88
CA PHE A 59 24.59 -12.64 0.62
C PHE A 59 24.05 -11.67 1.66
N ASP A 60 24.37 -11.92 2.93
CA ASP A 60 24.09 -10.98 4.01
C ASP A 60 25.06 -9.79 3.88
N HIS A 61 24.75 -8.88 2.97
CA HIS A 61 25.37 -7.56 2.96
C HIS A 61 24.40 -6.57 3.61
N PRO A 62 24.64 -6.13 4.86
CA PRO A 62 23.71 -5.29 5.62
C PRO A 62 23.32 -3.99 4.90
N VAL A 63 24.14 -3.52 3.95
CA VAL A 63 23.95 -2.31 3.15
C VAL A 63 22.80 -2.42 2.14
N ILE A 64 22.60 -3.58 1.49
CA ILE A 64 21.56 -3.74 0.45
C ILE A 64 20.20 -3.90 1.11
N GLU A 65 20.12 -4.71 2.18
CA GLU A 65 18.91 -4.88 2.96
C GLU A 65 18.50 -3.57 3.65
N GLU A 66 19.45 -2.80 4.16
CA GLU A 66 19.20 -1.47 4.73
C GLU A 66 18.71 -0.48 3.68
N SER A 67 19.26 -0.49 2.46
CA SER A 67 18.81 0.38 1.36
C SER A 67 17.40 0.02 0.88
N ILE A 68 17.07 -1.27 0.76
CA ILE A 68 15.71 -1.75 0.44
C ILE A 68 14.73 -1.41 1.58
N ARG A 69 15.15 -1.58 2.83
CA ARG A 69 14.38 -1.21 4.02
C ARG A 69 14.12 0.30 4.08
N GLN A 70 15.13 1.12 3.78
CA GLN A 70 15.02 2.58 3.73
C GLN A 70 14.09 3.04 2.60
N GLY A 71 14.20 2.44 1.41
CA GLY A 71 13.28 2.71 0.30
C GLY A 71 11.83 2.38 0.64
N LYS A 72 11.56 1.19 1.20
CA LYS A 72 10.22 0.81 1.68
C LYS A 72 9.72 1.73 2.80
N LYS A 73 10.59 2.15 3.72
CA LYS A 73 10.25 3.08 4.80
C LYS A 73 9.85 4.46 4.26
N MET A 74 10.53 4.93 3.22
CA MET A 74 10.22 6.21 2.57
C MET A 74 8.87 6.16 1.85
N GLU A 75 8.59 5.07 1.11
CA GLU A 75 7.30 4.86 0.44
C GLU A 75 6.12 4.78 1.44
N ILE A 76 6.33 4.11 2.58
CA ILE A 76 5.33 4.07 3.66
C ILE A 76 5.13 5.46 4.26
N SER A 77 6.21 6.21 4.50
CA SER A 77 6.15 7.56 5.04
C SER A 77 5.40 8.53 4.13
N GLU A 78 5.52 8.38 2.81
CA GLU A 78 4.77 9.20 1.85
C GLU A 78 3.27 8.87 1.86
N LYS A 79 2.92 7.57 1.92
CA LYS A 79 1.52 7.14 2.07
C LYS A 79 0.91 7.63 3.38
N GLU A 80 1.67 7.55 4.48
CA GLU A 80 1.27 8.10 5.78
C GLU A 80 1.02 9.60 5.69
N HIS A 81 1.91 10.35 5.04
CA HIS A 81 1.76 11.79 4.85
C HIS A 81 0.48 12.14 4.08
N ASN A 82 0.22 11.48 2.95
CA ASN A 82 -0.98 11.72 2.14
C ASN A 82 -2.27 11.41 2.92
N VAL A 83 -2.31 10.27 3.63
CA VAL A 83 -3.44 9.91 4.49
C VAL A 83 -3.65 10.95 5.57
N ASN A 84 -2.58 11.39 6.22
CA ASN A 84 -2.65 12.39 7.26
C ASN A 84 -3.16 13.73 6.72
N GLU A 85 -2.70 14.20 5.56
CA GLU A 85 -3.24 15.41 4.94
C GLU A 85 -4.73 15.29 4.62
N ARG A 86 -5.17 14.14 4.11
CA ARG A 86 -6.59 13.88 3.83
C ARG A 86 -7.43 13.92 5.11
N LEU A 87 -6.94 13.30 6.19
CA LEU A 87 -7.59 13.32 7.50
C LEU A 87 -7.64 14.74 8.04
N MET A 88 -6.51 15.45 8.04
CA MET A 88 -6.41 16.84 8.51
C MET A 88 -7.34 17.76 7.73
N THR A 89 -7.43 17.61 6.41
CA THR A 89 -8.35 18.41 5.58
C THR A 89 -9.81 18.14 5.94
N TRP A 90 -10.15 16.88 6.21
CA TRP A 90 -11.49 16.48 6.61
C TRP A 90 -11.84 16.97 8.03
N THR A 91 -10.88 16.97 8.97
CA THR A 91 -11.11 17.40 10.35
C THR A 91 -11.02 18.92 10.50
N SER A 92 -10.15 19.61 9.76
CA SER A 92 -9.73 21.02 9.96
C SER A 92 -10.86 22.05 10.12
N SER A 93 -12.04 21.82 9.53
CA SER A 93 -13.18 22.75 9.63
C SER A 93 -14.21 22.38 10.71
N GLN A 94 -14.01 21.26 11.43
CA GLN A 94 -15.08 20.57 12.17
C GLN A 94 -14.60 19.70 13.36
N GLU A 95 -13.36 19.82 13.84
CA GLU A 95 -12.68 18.77 14.67
C GLU A 95 -13.40 18.27 15.93
N ASN A 96 -14.49 18.90 16.36
CA ASN A 96 -15.29 18.47 17.50
C ASN A 96 -16.80 18.38 17.21
N ASN A 97 -17.23 18.58 15.97
CA ASN A 97 -18.64 18.50 15.59
C ASN A 97 -18.96 17.15 14.95
N LEU A 98 -19.46 16.23 15.78
CA LEU A 98 -19.84 14.88 15.35
C LEU A 98 -20.78 14.90 14.12
N ARG A 99 -21.75 15.81 14.06
CA ARG A 99 -22.74 15.85 12.97
C ARG A 99 -22.06 16.10 11.63
N ASN A 100 -21.15 17.06 11.62
CA ASN A 100 -20.47 17.46 10.39
C ASN A 100 -19.44 16.42 9.94
N LEU A 101 -18.75 15.77 10.89
CA LEU A 101 -17.90 14.62 10.58
C LEU A 101 -18.72 13.48 9.95
N LEU A 102 -19.86 13.12 10.54
CA LEU A 102 -20.72 12.06 10.02
C LEU A 102 -21.32 12.38 8.64
N SER A 103 -21.74 13.62 8.38
CA SER A 103 -22.30 14.04 7.09
C SER A 103 -21.27 14.18 5.96
N SER A 104 -19.98 14.26 6.31
CA SER A 104 -18.88 14.41 5.35
C SER A 104 -17.97 13.19 5.27
N LEU A 105 -18.26 12.13 6.01
CA LEU A 105 -17.45 10.91 6.11
C LEU A 105 -17.16 10.27 4.74
N GLN A 106 -18.07 10.41 3.77
CA GLN A 106 -17.91 9.93 2.40
C GLN A 106 -16.67 10.46 1.67
N HIS A 107 -16.14 11.62 2.06
CA HIS A 107 -14.98 12.22 1.41
C HIS A 107 -13.65 11.58 1.83
N VAL A 108 -13.61 10.90 2.99
CA VAL A 108 -12.36 10.37 3.58
C VAL A 108 -12.28 8.83 3.55
N ILE A 109 -13.41 8.16 3.52
CA ILE A 109 -13.46 6.69 3.37
C ILE A 109 -13.14 6.24 1.94
N TRP A 110 -12.88 4.94 1.78
CA TRP A 110 -12.66 4.29 0.48
C TRP A 110 -13.96 3.64 -0.04
N SER A 111 -14.07 3.49 -1.37
CA SER A 111 -15.30 3.09 -2.05
C SER A 111 -15.81 1.68 -1.68
N GLU A 112 -14.91 0.76 -1.35
CA GLU A 112 -15.27 -0.63 -1.02
C GLU A 112 -16.06 -0.75 0.30
N LEU A 113 -15.99 0.27 1.17
CA LEU A 113 -16.73 0.28 2.43
C LEU A 113 -18.25 0.40 2.23
N GLN A 114 -18.69 0.79 1.03
CA GLN A 114 -20.10 0.99 0.65
C GLN A 114 -20.84 1.81 1.71
N TRP A 115 -20.33 3.00 1.97
CA TRP A 115 -20.96 3.94 2.90
C TRP A 115 -22.04 4.74 2.18
N GLU A 116 -23.13 4.95 2.90
CA GLU A 116 -24.26 5.73 2.41
C GLU A 116 -24.12 7.15 2.95
N THR A 117 -24.05 8.12 2.04
CA THR A 117 -23.96 9.54 2.41
C THR A 117 -25.15 9.94 3.27
N VAL A 118 -24.87 10.54 4.42
CA VAL A 118 -25.89 10.96 5.37
C VAL A 118 -26.12 12.45 5.22
N SER A 119 -27.36 12.83 4.92
CA SER A 119 -27.76 14.23 4.87
C SER A 119 -27.67 14.88 6.27
N PRO A 120 -27.09 16.09 6.41
CA PRO A 120 -27.07 16.82 7.68
C PRO A 120 -28.45 17.00 8.32
N HIS A 121 -29.50 17.10 7.51
CA HIS A 121 -30.89 17.20 7.98
C HIS A 121 -31.35 15.96 8.78
N ASN A 122 -30.77 14.79 8.52
CA ASN A 122 -31.07 13.55 9.24
C ASN A 122 -30.27 13.41 10.53
N LEU A 123 -29.38 14.37 10.85
CA LEU A 123 -28.51 14.39 12.03
C LEU A 123 -28.89 15.50 13.02
N LEU A 124 -30.11 16.01 12.94
CA LEU A 124 -30.61 17.04 13.87
C LEU A 124 -30.88 16.47 15.27
N GLU A 125 -31.41 15.24 15.33
CA GLU A 125 -31.75 14.56 16.58
C GLU A 125 -30.55 13.80 17.16
N PRO A 126 -30.28 13.88 18.48
CA PRO A 126 -29.16 13.17 19.11
C PRO A 126 -29.24 11.65 18.98
N ILE A 127 -30.45 11.10 18.91
CA ILE A 127 -30.68 9.66 18.73
C ILE A 127 -30.20 9.21 17.34
N GLU A 128 -30.49 9.99 16.30
CA GLU A 128 -30.03 9.70 14.93
C GLU A 128 -28.52 9.81 14.82
N CYS A 129 -27.92 10.82 15.46
CA CYS A 129 -26.46 10.95 15.56
C CYS A 129 -25.83 9.69 16.16
N LYS A 130 -26.39 9.18 17.27
CA LYS A 130 -25.94 7.95 17.94
C LYS A 130 -26.04 6.74 17.03
N ARG A 131 -27.13 6.60 16.28
CA ARG A 131 -27.36 5.48 15.36
C ARG A 131 -26.35 5.50 14.22
N VAL A 132 -26.16 6.64 13.57
CA VAL A 132 -25.21 6.80 12.45
C VAL A 132 -23.77 6.64 12.93
N TYR A 133 -23.41 7.22 14.08
CA TYR A 133 -22.10 7.01 14.71
C TYR A 133 -21.78 5.53 14.93
N LYS A 134 -22.71 4.77 15.53
CA LYS A 134 -22.52 3.32 15.73
C LYS A 134 -22.36 2.56 14.41
N LYS A 135 -23.12 2.95 13.37
CA LYS A 135 -22.98 2.38 12.00
C LYS A 135 -21.59 2.68 11.43
N ALA A 136 -21.10 3.92 11.56
CA ALA A 136 -19.77 4.33 11.11
C ALA A 136 -18.68 3.51 11.81
N ILE A 137 -18.67 3.51 13.15
CA ILE A 137 -17.70 2.77 13.96
C ILE A 137 -17.69 1.29 13.61
N SER A 138 -18.87 0.66 13.44
CA SER A 138 -18.91 -0.76 13.10
C SER A 138 -18.29 -1.09 11.73
N LYS A 139 -18.31 -0.16 10.77
CA LYS A 139 -17.72 -0.37 9.45
C LYS A 139 -16.22 -0.07 9.43
N ILE A 140 -15.80 1.01 10.09
CA ILE A 140 -14.41 1.48 10.07
C ILE A 140 -13.54 0.92 11.21
N HIS A 141 -14.07 0.03 12.06
CA HIS A 141 -13.31 -0.52 13.17
C HIS A 141 -12.04 -1.22 12.68
N PRO A 142 -10.85 -0.92 13.23
CA PRO A 142 -9.58 -1.46 12.72
C PRO A 142 -9.51 -2.99 12.79
N ASP A 143 -10.12 -3.60 13.81
CA ASP A 143 -10.22 -5.06 13.97
C ASP A 143 -11.12 -5.76 12.92
N LYS A 144 -12.03 -5.01 12.28
CA LYS A 144 -13.00 -5.54 11.31
C LYS A 144 -12.59 -5.31 9.86
N LEU A 145 -11.40 -4.75 9.62
CA LEU A 145 -10.87 -4.57 8.28
C LEU A 145 -10.51 -5.92 7.67
N HIS A 146 -10.73 -6.06 6.37
CA HIS A 146 -10.32 -7.25 5.63
C HIS A 146 -8.81 -7.49 5.75
N LEU A 147 -8.38 -8.75 5.73
CA LEU A 147 -6.95 -9.09 5.77
C LEU A 147 -6.17 -8.43 4.64
N ASN A 148 -6.81 -8.28 3.47
CA ASN A 148 -6.25 -7.65 2.28
C ASN A 148 -6.37 -6.12 2.29
N ALA A 149 -6.83 -5.50 3.38
CA ALA A 149 -6.92 -4.05 3.47
C ALA A 149 -5.54 -3.42 3.34
N SER A 150 -5.43 -2.41 2.47
CA SER A 150 -4.17 -1.73 2.19
C SER A 150 -3.67 -0.98 3.43
N VAL A 151 -2.37 -0.67 3.46
CA VAL A 151 -1.77 0.15 4.52
C VAL A 151 -2.52 1.49 4.64
N GLU A 152 -2.85 2.11 3.51
CA GLU A 152 -3.62 3.35 3.46
C GLU A 152 -5.01 3.22 4.12
N GLN A 153 -5.74 2.15 3.82
CA GLN A 153 -7.06 1.89 4.41
C GLN A 153 -6.98 1.71 5.93
N ARG A 154 -5.93 1.02 6.41
CA ARG A 154 -5.70 0.83 7.85
C ARG A 154 -5.38 2.15 8.54
N LEU A 155 -4.56 2.99 7.93
CA LEU A 155 -4.22 4.32 8.44
C LEU A 155 -5.46 5.23 8.48
N LEU A 156 -6.24 5.25 7.39
CA LEU A 156 -7.51 6.00 7.31
C LEU A 156 -8.51 5.53 8.37
N ALA A 157 -8.71 4.21 8.49
CA ALA A 157 -9.62 3.63 9.47
C ALA A 157 -9.27 4.06 10.90
N ASN A 158 -7.99 3.98 11.28
CA ASN A 158 -7.51 4.41 12.59
C ASN A 158 -7.72 5.91 12.82
N GLY A 159 -7.37 6.75 11.85
CA GLY A 159 -7.55 8.20 11.95
C GLY A 159 -9.01 8.61 12.08
N ILE A 160 -9.88 8.07 11.22
CA ILE A 160 -11.33 8.31 11.25
C ILE A 160 -11.91 7.80 12.58
N PHE A 161 -11.51 6.61 13.04
CA PHE A 161 -11.99 6.05 14.29
C PHE A 161 -11.69 6.98 15.47
N SER A 162 -10.46 7.45 15.57
CA SER A 162 -10.03 8.36 16.64
C SER A 162 -10.82 9.67 16.60
N ALA A 163 -10.94 10.29 15.43
CA ALA A 163 -11.67 11.55 15.26
C ALA A 163 -13.16 11.42 15.62
N LEU A 164 -13.82 10.36 15.15
CA LEU A 164 -15.23 10.11 15.47
C LEU A 164 -15.43 9.81 16.96
N HIS A 165 -14.51 9.07 17.60
CA HIS A 165 -14.61 8.75 19.02
C HIS A 165 -14.51 10.00 19.89
N GLN A 166 -13.53 10.86 19.61
CA GLN A 166 -13.35 12.13 20.29
C GLN A 166 -14.58 13.04 20.12
N ALA A 167 -15.09 13.18 18.89
CA ALA A 167 -16.29 13.98 18.64
C ALA A 167 -17.54 13.39 19.31
N TRP A 168 -17.67 12.06 19.36
CA TRP A 168 -18.78 11.38 20.05
C TRP A 168 -18.76 11.64 21.56
N ASP A 169 -17.59 11.60 22.19
CA ASP A 169 -17.47 11.86 23.62
C ASP A 169 -17.89 13.28 23.99
N ASN A 170 -17.54 14.28 23.17
CA ASN A 170 -18.00 15.65 23.34
C ASN A 170 -19.51 15.77 23.12
N PHE A 171 -20.01 15.17 22.02
CA PHE A 171 -21.44 15.17 21.70
C PHE A 171 -22.29 14.53 22.81
N ARG A 172 -21.81 13.42 23.41
CA ARG A 172 -22.51 12.73 24.50
C ARG A 172 -22.61 13.61 25.75
N LYS A 173 -21.54 14.35 26.09
CA LYS A 173 -21.54 15.30 27.21
C LYS A 173 -22.52 16.45 26.98
N GLU A 174 -22.53 17.02 25.78
CA GLU A 174 -23.40 18.15 25.42
C GLU A 174 -24.89 17.77 25.42
N ASN A 175 -25.21 16.53 25.03
CA ASN A 175 -26.59 16.05 24.89
C ASN A 175 -27.07 15.18 26.08
N SER A 176 -26.26 15.05 27.14
CA SER A 176 -26.58 14.25 28.34
C SER A 176 -27.00 12.80 28.03
N LEU A 177 -26.25 12.12 27.14
CA LEU A 177 -26.54 10.79 26.58
C LEU A 177 -25.76 9.61 27.21
#